data_AF-A0A167S2U4-F1
#
_entry.id   AF-A0A167S2U4-F1
#
_cell.length_a   1.000
_cell.length_b   1.000
_cell.length_c   1.000
_cell.angle_alpha   90.00
_cell.angle_beta   90.00
_cell.angle_gamma   90.00
#
_symmetry.space_group_name_H-M   'P 1'
#
loop_
_entity.id
_entity.type
_entity.pdbx_description
1 polymer ?
#
loop_
_entity_poly.entity_id
_entity_poly.type
_entity_poly.pdbx_seq_one_letter_code
_entity_poly.pdbx_strand_id
1 'polypeptide(L)'
;MADPNKDPTWSIHSAQDFGSNAASVASSAASSVTVVATDAAATASSLPTALQAPLPDPEGLDLTICRVCGTQYSSPASRTTCPICEDPRQYVPPAGLSWTTLRELRASGGYKNSITPLLHNPHAHAISTSPRLGIGQRAILIKTAEGNVLWDCIAYLDEETVRAVRALGGIKAIIISHPHFYTTAGAWAEVFDCKVYTSALDAHWLQRRTPRHVLFSEPQEIPLARTGALDVAVCGGHFPGSLVLCHAHRLYTADTIQVVPSGLNPPAPKGHASQRETVSFAFMWSYPNMIPLGWRAVRDIWKAVEHLEWRDVHGGFAGLDVYGEGKKRVYDSARIVIKRLGGEDDALYD
;
A
#
# COMPACT_ATOMS: atom_id res chain seq x y z
N MET A 1 -10.97 -19.73 32.89
CA MET A 1 -10.66 -20.02 31.48
C MET A 1 -11.83 -19.51 30.66
N ALA A 2 -11.62 -18.48 29.84
CA ALA A 2 -12.69 -17.80 29.10
C ALA A 2 -12.99 -18.52 27.78
N ASP A 3 -14.25 -18.45 27.36
CA ASP A 3 -14.84 -19.08 26.18
C ASP A 3 -14.22 -18.55 24.87
N PRO A 4 -13.58 -19.41 24.04
CA PRO A 4 -12.88 -19.01 22.82
C PRO A 4 -13.79 -18.50 21.69
N ASN A 5 -15.12 -18.54 21.84
CA ASN A 5 -16.06 -18.04 20.82
C ASN A 5 -16.49 -16.59 21.00
N LYS A 6 -15.99 -15.87 22.02
CA LYS A 6 -16.46 -14.50 22.33
C LYS A 6 -15.39 -13.41 22.33
N ASP A 7 -14.13 -13.73 22.06
CA ASP A 7 -13.05 -12.74 22.06
C ASP A 7 -12.00 -13.03 20.98
N PRO A 8 -12.04 -12.35 19.81
CA PRO A 8 -11.08 -12.57 18.73
C PRO A 8 -9.75 -11.82 18.95
N THR A 9 -9.47 -11.28 20.14
CA THR A 9 -8.33 -10.40 20.38
C THR A 9 -6.98 -11.10 20.58
N TRP A 10 -6.86 -12.40 20.32
CA TRP A 10 -5.54 -13.06 20.24
C TRP A 10 -4.83 -12.74 18.91
N SER A 11 -4.53 -11.46 18.73
CA SER A 11 -3.64 -10.94 17.69
C SER A 11 -2.23 -10.90 18.26
N ILE A 12 -1.33 -11.72 17.71
CA ILE A 12 0.10 -11.45 17.82
C ILE A 12 0.27 -10.11 17.10
N HIS A 13 0.53 -9.03 17.84
CA HIS A 13 0.64 -7.68 17.30
C HIS A 13 1.61 -7.66 16.13
N SER A 14 1.07 -7.71 14.91
CA SER A 14 1.85 -7.48 13.72
C SER A 14 2.09 -5.98 13.61
N ALA A 15 3.16 -5.55 12.95
CA ALA A 15 3.42 -4.13 12.69
C ALA A 15 2.21 -3.41 12.02
N GLN A 16 1.27 -4.16 11.44
CA GLN A 16 0.06 -3.70 10.77
C GLN A 16 -1.03 -3.23 11.76
N ASP A 17 -1.07 -3.75 12.99
CA ASP A 17 -2.11 -3.38 13.98
C ASP A 17 -1.87 -2.01 14.62
N PHE A 18 -0.65 -1.47 14.54
CA PHE A 18 -0.33 -0.14 15.07
C PHE A 18 -0.95 1.02 14.25
N GLY A 19 -1.22 0.82 12.95
CA GLY A 19 -1.85 1.85 12.11
C GLY A 19 -3.35 2.05 12.38
N SER A 20 -4.04 0.97 12.77
CA SER A 20 -5.50 0.95 13.01
C SER A 20 -5.93 1.80 14.21
N ASN A 21 -5.10 1.85 15.27
CA ASN A 21 -5.41 2.56 16.51
C ASN A 21 -5.05 4.05 16.47
N ALA A 22 -4.17 4.50 15.58
CA ALA A 22 -3.81 5.92 15.47
C ALA A 22 -4.96 6.77 14.87
N ALA A 23 -5.80 6.18 14.03
CA ALA A 23 -6.93 6.87 13.39
C ALA A 23 -8.09 7.19 14.36
N SER A 24 -8.21 6.49 15.50
CA SER A 24 -9.31 6.69 16.45
C SER A 24 -9.06 7.83 17.46
N VAL A 25 -7.81 8.28 17.62
CA VAL A 25 -7.43 9.29 18.62
C VAL A 25 -7.43 10.73 18.05
N ALA A 26 -7.51 10.90 16.74
CA ALA A 26 -7.47 12.22 16.10
C ALA A 26 -8.82 12.99 16.10
N SER A 27 -9.90 12.43 16.68
CA SER A 27 -11.24 13.04 16.61
C SER A 27 -11.64 13.93 17.82
N SER A 28 -10.77 14.12 18.81
CA SER A 28 -11.15 14.81 20.06
C SER A 28 -10.25 15.98 20.46
N ALA A 29 -9.92 16.89 19.53
CA ALA A 29 -9.46 18.23 19.91
C ALA A 29 -9.61 19.25 18.77
N ALA A 30 -10.78 19.87 18.67
CA ALA A 30 -10.91 21.17 18.01
C ALA A 30 -11.91 22.03 18.82
N SER A 31 -11.39 22.90 19.67
CA SER A 31 -12.17 23.93 20.34
C SER A 31 -12.73 24.93 19.33
N SER A 32 -14.01 25.23 19.50
CA SER A 32 -14.80 26.18 18.73
C SER A 32 -14.28 27.61 18.88
N VAL A 33 -13.91 28.22 17.75
CA VAL A 33 -13.80 29.68 17.62
C VAL A 33 -14.85 30.10 16.59
N THR A 34 -15.90 30.77 17.08
CA THR A 34 -16.97 31.32 16.26
C THR A 34 -16.48 32.60 15.59
N VAL A 35 -16.32 32.58 14.26
CA VAL A 35 -16.15 33.80 13.46
C VAL A 35 -17.51 34.11 12.82
N VAL A 36 -18.09 35.25 13.20
CA VAL A 36 -19.32 35.79 12.62
C VAL A 36 -19.01 36.26 11.21
N ALA A 37 -19.61 35.63 10.20
CA ALA A 37 -19.54 36.07 8.82
C ALA A 37 -20.60 37.15 8.56
N THR A 38 -20.17 38.31 8.07
CA THR A 38 -21.05 39.32 7.46
C THR A 38 -21.34 38.95 6.02
N ASP A 39 -22.62 39.06 5.67
CA ASP A 39 -23.22 38.71 4.37
C ASP A 39 -22.50 39.30 3.15
N ALA A 40 -22.23 38.43 2.18
CA ALA A 40 -22.11 38.79 0.78
C ALA A 40 -22.75 37.69 -0.06
N ALA A 41 -23.92 38.01 -0.63
CA ALA A 41 -24.70 37.13 -1.49
C ALA A 41 -23.90 36.71 -2.73
N ALA A 42 -23.70 35.40 -2.89
CA ALA A 42 -23.27 34.81 -4.15
C ALA A 42 -24.26 33.68 -4.51
N THR A 43 -24.90 33.86 -5.66
CA THR A 43 -25.89 32.97 -6.26
C THR A 43 -25.41 31.52 -6.36
N ALA A 44 -26.15 30.61 -5.72
CA ALA A 44 -25.97 29.18 -5.85
C ALA A 44 -26.32 28.72 -7.27
N SER A 45 -25.30 28.34 -8.05
CA SER A 45 -25.48 27.56 -9.27
C SER A 45 -25.45 26.08 -8.88
N SER A 46 -26.63 25.48 -8.77
CA SER A 46 -26.78 24.03 -8.61
C SER A 46 -26.38 23.35 -9.92
N LEU A 47 -25.27 22.62 -9.92
CA LEU A 47 -24.92 21.71 -11.01
C LEU A 47 -26.00 20.62 -11.12
N PRO A 48 -26.46 20.25 -12.34
CA PRO A 48 -27.43 19.18 -12.49
C PRO A 48 -26.77 17.83 -12.21
N THR A 49 -27.32 17.08 -11.25
CA THR A 49 -27.05 15.65 -11.07
C THR A 49 -27.69 14.89 -12.24
N ALA A 50 -27.05 14.91 -13.41
CA ALA A 50 -27.41 13.98 -14.47
C ALA A 50 -27.13 12.56 -13.96
N LEU A 51 -28.18 11.75 -13.82
CA LEU A 51 -28.06 10.30 -13.67
C LEU A 51 -27.32 9.76 -14.90
N GLN A 52 -25.99 9.70 -14.80
CA GLN A 52 -25.17 9.02 -15.79
C GLN A 52 -25.46 7.53 -15.72
N ALA A 53 -25.53 6.91 -16.90
CA ALA A 53 -25.72 5.46 -17.01
C ALA A 53 -24.68 4.71 -16.16
N PRO A 54 -25.06 3.57 -15.55
CA PRO A 54 -24.12 2.72 -14.81
C PRO A 54 -22.91 2.42 -15.68
N LEU A 55 -21.71 2.45 -15.09
CA LEU A 55 -20.53 2.04 -15.82
C LEU A 55 -20.68 0.56 -16.15
N PRO A 56 -20.32 0.12 -17.38
CA PRO A 56 -20.36 -1.30 -17.70
C PRO A 56 -19.56 -2.09 -16.67
N ASP A 57 -20.14 -3.21 -16.25
CA ASP A 57 -19.52 -4.14 -15.30
C ASP A 57 -18.15 -4.57 -15.87
N PRO A 58 -17.04 -4.36 -15.14
CA PRO A 58 -15.73 -4.81 -15.62
C PRO A 58 -15.67 -6.34 -15.71
N GLU A 59 -14.87 -6.87 -16.64
CA GLU A 59 -14.59 -8.30 -16.68
C GLU A 59 -13.99 -8.74 -15.33
N GLY A 60 -14.65 -9.74 -14.77
CA GLY A 60 -14.21 -10.39 -13.55
C GLY A 60 -14.90 -9.92 -12.28
N LEU A 61 -16.07 -9.29 -12.37
CA LEU A 61 -16.90 -9.05 -11.18
C LEU A 61 -17.26 -10.32 -10.41
N ASP A 62 -17.45 -11.43 -11.14
CA ASP A 62 -17.82 -12.74 -10.60
C ASP A 62 -16.61 -13.64 -10.31
N LEU A 63 -15.39 -13.15 -10.57
CA LEU A 63 -14.19 -13.93 -10.29
C LEU A 63 -13.91 -13.98 -8.80
N THR A 64 -13.49 -15.16 -8.35
CA THR A 64 -13.21 -15.45 -6.95
C THR A 64 -12.08 -14.58 -6.41
N ILE A 65 -12.30 -14.03 -5.22
CA ILE A 65 -11.37 -13.21 -4.45
C ILE A 65 -11.17 -13.87 -3.10
N CYS A 66 -9.92 -14.04 -2.68
CA CYS A 66 -9.62 -14.47 -1.32
C CYS A 66 -9.93 -13.32 -0.35
N ARG A 67 -10.79 -13.55 0.65
CA ARG A 67 -11.13 -12.52 1.65
C ARG A 67 -9.95 -12.15 2.57
N VAL A 68 -8.97 -13.05 2.70
CA VAL A 68 -7.79 -12.88 3.57
C VAL A 68 -6.74 -11.98 2.93
N CYS A 69 -6.32 -12.25 1.68
CA CYS A 69 -5.28 -11.45 1.02
C CYS A 69 -5.81 -10.49 -0.06
N GLY A 70 -7.07 -10.61 -0.48
CA GLY A 70 -7.65 -9.81 -1.55
C GLY A 70 -7.27 -10.24 -2.97
N THR A 71 -6.43 -11.27 -3.13
CA THR A 71 -6.01 -11.78 -4.45
C THR A 71 -7.20 -12.36 -5.22
N GLN A 72 -7.34 -11.91 -6.47
CA GLN A 72 -8.34 -12.40 -7.41
C GLN A 72 -7.79 -13.51 -8.30
N TYR A 73 -8.65 -14.47 -8.65
CA TYR A 73 -8.30 -15.63 -9.48
C TYR A 73 -8.96 -15.55 -10.85
N SER A 74 -8.44 -16.33 -11.81
CA SER A 74 -8.95 -16.35 -13.19
C SER A 74 -10.24 -17.15 -13.38
N SER A 75 -10.80 -17.73 -12.32
CA SER A 75 -12.02 -18.55 -12.36
C SER A 75 -12.99 -18.13 -11.25
N PRO A 76 -14.33 -18.21 -11.48
CA PRO A 76 -15.34 -18.02 -10.44
C PRO A 76 -15.52 -19.26 -9.54
N ALA A 77 -14.84 -20.38 -9.85
CA ALA A 77 -14.99 -21.64 -9.13
C ALA A 77 -14.58 -21.51 -7.66
N SER A 78 -15.29 -22.24 -6.79
CA SER A 78 -14.92 -22.36 -5.38
C SER A 78 -13.51 -22.92 -5.24
N ARG A 79 -12.81 -22.46 -4.21
CA ARG A 79 -11.42 -22.81 -3.94
C ARG A 79 -11.28 -23.33 -2.52
N THR A 80 -10.30 -24.20 -2.31
CA THR A 80 -9.89 -24.65 -0.98
C THR A 80 -8.52 -24.12 -0.59
N THR A 81 -7.74 -23.61 -1.55
CA THR A 81 -6.37 -23.13 -1.37
C THR A 81 -6.16 -21.73 -1.93
N CYS A 82 -5.27 -20.99 -1.28
CA CYS A 82 -4.82 -19.67 -1.70
C CYS A 82 -3.30 -19.64 -1.71
N PRO A 83 -2.63 -19.73 -2.87
CA PRO A 83 -1.16 -19.76 -2.95
C PRO A 83 -0.47 -18.56 -2.28
N ILE A 84 -1.13 -17.40 -2.25
CA ILE A 84 -0.64 -16.22 -1.55
C ILE A 84 -0.72 -16.39 -0.02
N CYS A 85 -1.83 -16.92 0.52
CA CYS A 85 -1.97 -17.13 1.97
C CYS A 85 -1.23 -18.37 2.48
N GLU A 86 -0.98 -19.34 1.62
CA GLU A 86 -0.20 -20.54 1.92
C GLU A 86 1.31 -20.32 1.75
N ASP A 87 1.73 -19.19 1.15
CA ASP A 87 3.13 -18.78 1.19
C ASP A 87 3.54 -18.47 2.63
N PRO A 88 4.72 -18.92 3.10
CA PRO A 88 5.19 -18.68 4.47
C PRO A 88 5.46 -17.19 4.82
N ARG A 89 5.40 -16.30 3.83
CA ARG A 89 5.40 -14.85 4.02
C ARG A 89 4.02 -14.30 4.41
N GLN A 90 3.00 -15.14 4.33
CA GLN A 90 1.64 -14.90 4.77
C GLN A 90 1.16 -16.07 5.66
N TYR A 91 -0.14 -16.14 5.92
CA TYR A 91 -0.75 -17.21 6.66
C TYR A 91 -2.20 -17.47 6.23
N VAL A 92 -2.66 -18.69 6.49
CA VAL A 92 -4.09 -19.04 6.54
C VAL A 92 -4.57 -18.76 7.97
N PRO A 93 -5.63 -17.95 8.17
CA PRO A 93 -6.11 -17.66 9.51
C PRO A 93 -6.72 -18.91 10.17
N PRO A 94 -6.80 -18.97 11.51
CA PRO A 94 -7.39 -20.12 12.22
C PRO A 94 -8.82 -20.46 11.78
N ALA A 95 -9.60 -19.47 11.36
CA ALA A 95 -10.96 -19.65 10.82
C ALA A 95 -10.99 -20.25 9.39
N GLY A 96 -9.82 -20.46 8.78
CA GLY A 96 -9.68 -20.96 7.41
C GLY A 96 -9.82 -19.89 6.33
N LEU A 97 -9.64 -20.32 5.08
CA LEU A 97 -9.82 -19.46 3.91
C LEU A 97 -11.31 -19.23 3.65
N SER A 98 -11.65 -18.01 3.25
CA SER A 98 -12.98 -17.65 2.77
C SER A 98 -12.88 -16.82 1.49
N TRP A 99 -13.97 -16.84 0.72
CA TRP A 99 -14.00 -16.37 -0.66
C TRP A 99 -15.14 -15.38 -0.87
N THR A 100 -14.97 -14.50 -1.84
CA THR A 100 -16.02 -13.57 -2.27
C THR A 100 -15.81 -13.18 -3.72
N THR A 101 -16.62 -12.27 -4.25
CA THR A 101 -16.46 -11.66 -5.57
C THR A 101 -16.65 -10.14 -5.47
N LEU A 102 -16.24 -9.37 -6.49
CA LEU A 102 -16.56 -7.93 -6.51
C LEU A 102 -18.07 -7.71 -6.56
N ARG A 103 -18.83 -8.58 -7.24
CA ARG A 103 -20.30 -8.50 -7.27
C ARG A 103 -20.91 -8.63 -5.88
N GLU A 104 -20.50 -9.63 -5.11
CA GLU A 104 -20.97 -9.82 -3.73
C GLU A 104 -20.57 -8.65 -2.83
N LEU A 105 -19.31 -8.20 -2.91
CA LEU A 105 -18.83 -7.07 -2.11
C LEU A 105 -19.65 -5.80 -2.38
N ARG A 106 -19.94 -5.49 -3.65
CA ARG A 106 -20.81 -4.36 -4.03
C ARG A 106 -22.25 -4.55 -3.55
N ALA A 107 -22.83 -5.73 -3.77
CA ALA A 107 -24.20 -6.05 -3.40
C ALA A 107 -24.43 -5.99 -1.88
N SER A 108 -23.39 -6.25 -1.07
CA SER A 108 -23.46 -6.15 0.38
C SER A 108 -23.74 -4.73 0.89
N GLY A 109 -23.38 -3.69 0.12
CA GLY A 109 -23.44 -2.29 0.53
C GLY A 109 -22.55 -1.92 1.73
N GLY A 110 -21.74 -2.86 2.22
CA GLY A 110 -20.98 -2.71 3.46
C GLY A 110 -19.57 -2.14 3.27
N TYR A 111 -19.06 -2.08 2.04
CA TYR A 111 -17.71 -1.63 1.73
C TYR A 111 -17.70 -0.28 1.01
N LYS A 112 -16.77 0.58 1.41
CA LYS A 112 -16.53 1.87 0.78
C LYS A 112 -15.04 2.14 0.67
N ASN A 113 -14.60 2.71 -0.44
CA ASN A 113 -13.26 3.29 -0.52
C ASN A 113 -13.29 4.76 -0.09
N SER A 114 -12.27 5.15 0.67
CA SER A 114 -11.92 6.54 0.94
C SER A 114 -10.77 6.95 0.05
N ILE A 115 -10.81 8.17 -0.49
CA ILE A 115 -9.72 8.76 -1.26
C ILE A 115 -9.31 10.06 -0.59
N THR A 116 -8.10 10.09 -0.04
CA THR A 116 -7.62 11.21 0.80
C THR A 116 -6.29 11.72 0.30
N PRO A 117 -6.09 13.04 0.12
CA PRO A 117 -4.77 13.60 -0.18
C PRO A 117 -3.74 13.18 0.87
N LEU A 118 -2.53 12.83 0.44
CA LEU A 118 -1.43 12.54 1.36
C LEU A 118 -0.87 13.84 1.94
N LEU A 119 -0.68 13.86 3.26
CA LEU A 119 -0.07 14.99 3.94
C LEU A 119 1.36 15.20 3.42
N HIS A 120 1.77 16.47 3.27
CA HIS A 120 3.07 16.87 2.71
C HIS A 120 3.38 16.31 1.31
N ASN A 121 2.38 15.81 0.58
CA ASN A 121 2.54 15.29 -0.77
C ASN A 121 1.41 15.80 -1.69
N PRO A 122 1.60 16.93 -2.39
CA PRO A 122 0.56 17.52 -3.24
C PRO A 122 0.27 16.67 -4.50
N HIS A 123 1.09 15.66 -4.77
CA HIS A 123 0.98 14.81 -5.95
C HIS A 123 0.23 13.51 -5.68
N ALA A 124 -0.16 13.19 -4.45
CA ALA A 124 -0.63 11.84 -4.14
C ALA A 124 -1.90 11.79 -3.31
N HIS A 125 -2.72 10.77 -3.57
CA HIS A 125 -3.92 10.44 -2.81
C HIS A 125 -3.86 8.98 -2.37
N ALA A 126 -4.10 8.71 -1.09
CA ALA A 126 -4.29 7.35 -0.59
C ALA A 126 -5.70 6.87 -0.89
N ILE A 127 -5.83 5.60 -1.28
CA ILE A 127 -7.10 4.91 -1.48
C ILE A 127 -7.14 3.70 -0.54
N SER A 128 -8.12 3.67 0.37
CA SER A 128 -8.28 2.60 1.36
C SER A 128 -9.72 2.14 1.46
N THR A 129 -9.93 0.84 1.60
CA THR A 129 -11.24 0.21 1.80
C THR A 129 -11.61 0.13 3.27
N SER A 130 -12.85 0.49 3.62
CA SER A 130 -13.46 0.26 4.93
C SER A 130 -14.80 -0.46 4.80
N PRO A 131 -15.11 -1.46 5.64
CA PRO A 131 -14.25 -2.06 6.66
C PRO A 131 -13.07 -2.81 6.00
N ARG A 132 -12.11 -3.24 6.83
CA ARG A 132 -10.91 -3.95 6.37
C ARG A 132 -11.29 -5.11 5.44
N LEU A 133 -10.72 -5.12 4.25
CA LEU A 133 -10.81 -6.19 3.26
C LEU A 133 -9.40 -6.64 2.88
N GLY A 134 -9.19 -7.94 2.73
CA GLY A 134 -7.85 -8.47 2.49
C GLY A 134 -6.92 -8.11 3.64
N ILE A 135 -5.69 -7.68 3.30
CA ILE A 135 -4.67 -7.33 4.30
C ILE A 135 -4.99 -5.99 4.97
N GLY A 136 -5.79 -5.11 4.36
CA GLY A 136 -6.09 -3.76 4.89
C GLY A 136 -5.06 -2.70 4.48
N GLN A 137 -4.33 -2.97 3.41
CA GLN A 137 -3.41 -2.04 2.79
C GLN A 137 -4.13 -0.84 2.14
N ARG A 138 -3.36 0.18 1.76
CA ARG A 138 -3.80 1.27 0.88
C ARG A 138 -3.13 1.17 -0.48
N ALA A 139 -3.80 1.64 -1.52
CA ALA A 139 -3.18 2.00 -2.79
C ALA A 139 -2.86 3.50 -2.78
N ILE A 140 -1.91 3.95 -3.58
CA ILE A 140 -1.57 5.38 -3.68
C ILE A 140 -1.64 5.83 -5.14
N LEU A 141 -2.55 6.76 -5.44
CA LEU A 141 -2.66 7.41 -6.74
C LEU A 141 -1.68 8.58 -6.81
N ILE A 142 -0.62 8.43 -7.59
CA ILE A 142 0.48 9.39 -7.76
C ILE A 142 0.28 10.14 -9.08
N LYS A 143 0.20 11.46 -9.03
CA LYS A 143 0.08 12.36 -10.18
C LYS A 143 1.48 12.70 -10.69
N THR A 144 1.78 12.29 -11.92
CA THR A 144 3.02 12.66 -12.63
C THR A 144 2.71 13.60 -13.79
N ALA A 145 3.74 14.19 -14.41
CA ALA A 145 3.58 15.01 -15.60
C ALA A 145 3.07 14.21 -16.82
N GLU A 146 3.22 12.88 -16.83
CA GLU A 146 2.88 11.99 -17.95
C GLU A 146 1.66 11.09 -17.66
N GLY A 147 0.89 11.43 -16.63
CA GLY A 147 -0.32 10.73 -16.21
C GLY A 147 -0.18 10.08 -14.83
N ASN A 148 -1.32 9.66 -14.27
CA ASN A 148 -1.35 9.12 -12.91
C ASN A 148 -0.88 7.67 -12.85
N VAL A 149 -0.15 7.32 -11.81
CA VAL A 149 0.21 5.94 -11.48
C VAL A 149 -0.54 5.50 -10.24
N LEU A 150 -1.10 4.29 -10.27
CA LEU A 150 -1.53 3.64 -9.04
C LEU A 150 -0.37 2.78 -8.55
N TRP A 151 0.26 3.22 -7.46
CA TRP A 151 1.21 2.42 -6.71
C TRP A 151 0.45 1.47 -5.82
N ASP A 152 0.72 0.18 -5.99
CA ASP A 152 -0.01 -0.92 -5.37
C ASP A 152 -1.51 -0.93 -5.72
N CYS A 153 -2.25 -1.92 -5.20
CA CYS A 153 -3.69 -2.04 -5.47
C CYS A 153 -4.45 -2.58 -4.25
N ILE A 154 -5.71 -2.16 -4.14
CA ILE A 154 -6.69 -2.67 -3.16
C ILE A 154 -7.75 -3.50 -3.90
N ALA A 155 -8.36 -4.46 -3.18
CA ALA A 155 -9.29 -5.39 -3.80
C ALA A 155 -10.64 -4.77 -4.18
N TYR A 156 -11.22 -3.91 -3.33
CA TYR A 156 -12.57 -3.37 -3.56
C TYR A 156 -12.56 -2.27 -4.61
N LEU A 157 -13.47 -2.37 -5.58
CA LEU A 157 -13.67 -1.38 -6.64
C LEU A 157 -15.16 -1.22 -6.92
N ASP A 158 -15.69 -0.02 -6.71
CA ASP A 158 -17.08 0.35 -7.02
C ASP A 158 -17.14 1.56 -7.95
N GLU A 159 -18.34 1.92 -8.40
CA GLU A 159 -18.50 3.03 -9.33
C GLU A 159 -18.15 4.40 -8.72
N GLU A 160 -18.39 4.61 -7.42
CA GLU A 160 -18.05 5.86 -6.73
C GLU A 160 -16.54 6.07 -6.76
N THR A 161 -15.76 5.03 -6.44
CA THR A 161 -14.30 5.03 -6.56
C THR A 161 -13.86 5.34 -7.98
N VAL A 162 -14.47 4.69 -8.98
CA VAL A 162 -14.09 4.89 -10.39
C VAL A 162 -14.33 6.33 -10.82
N ARG A 163 -15.49 6.89 -10.49
CA ARG A 163 -15.80 8.30 -10.79
C ARG A 163 -14.82 9.24 -10.11
N ALA A 164 -14.52 9.01 -8.83
CA ALA A 164 -13.60 9.86 -8.07
C ALA A 164 -12.16 9.80 -8.62
N VAL A 165 -11.66 8.60 -8.97
CA VAL A 165 -10.32 8.46 -9.58
C VAL A 165 -10.28 9.08 -10.98
N ARG A 166 -11.34 8.95 -11.79
CA ARG A 166 -11.43 9.64 -13.10
C ARG A 166 -11.42 11.15 -12.96
N ALA A 167 -12.13 11.70 -11.96
CA ALA A 167 -12.10 13.12 -11.65
C ALA A 167 -10.70 13.60 -11.22
N LEU A 168 -9.86 12.72 -10.68
CA LEU A 168 -8.46 12.99 -10.34
C LEU A 168 -7.48 12.80 -11.52
N GLY A 169 -7.97 12.48 -12.72
CA GLY A 169 -7.15 12.29 -13.93
C GLY A 169 -7.01 10.84 -14.41
N GLY A 170 -7.73 9.89 -13.81
CA GLY A 170 -7.70 8.47 -14.19
C GLY A 170 -6.41 7.77 -13.75
N ILE A 171 -6.07 6.66 -14.41
CA ILE A 171 -4.85 5.87 -14.16
C ILE A 171 -4.20 5.55 -15.51
N LYS A 172 -2.92 5.91 -15.67
CA LYS A 172 -2.11 5.62 -16.85
C LYS A 172 -1.37 4.29 -16.73
N ALA A 173 -0.95 3.92 -15.53
CA ALA A 173 -0.28 2.67 -15.21
C ALA A 173 -0.57 2.24 -13.77
N ILE A 174 -0.63 0.93 -13.53
CA ILE A 174 -0.61 0.34 -12.19
C ILE A 174 0.75 -0.33 -12.02
N ILE A 175 1.47 -0.01 -10.96
CA ILE A 175 2.77 -0.63 -10.63
C ILE A 175 2.63 -1.23 -9.25
N ILE A 176 2.88 -2.53 -9.11
CA ILE A 176 2.63 -3.25 -7.85
C ILE A 176 3.94 -3.68 -7.23
N SER A 177 4.10 -3.37 -5.95
CA SER A 177 5.33 -3.59 -5.19
C SER A 177 5.70 -5.06 -5.08
N HIS A 178 4.75 -5.95 -4.77
CA HIS A 178 4.97 -7.39 -4.59
C HIS A 178 3.63 -8.17 -4.51
N PRO A 179 3.65 -9.53 -4.49
CA PRO A 179 2.45 -10.37 -4.61
C PRO A 179 1.29 -10.10 -3.65
N HIS A 180 1.53 -9.62 -2.42
CA HIS A 180 0.46 -9.31 -1.47
C HIS A 180 -0.48 -8.18 -1.95
N PHE A 181 -0.02 -7.37 -2.91
CA PHE A 181 -0.74 -6.21 -3.41
C PHE A 181 -1.37 -6.44 -4.81
N TYR A 182 -1.22 -7.63 -5.41
CA TYR A 182 -1.79 -7.95 -6.73
C TYR A 182 -3.31 -7.80 -6.78
N THR A 183 -3.98 -8.19 -5.69
CA THR A 183 -5.42 -7.97 -5.44
C THR A 183 -6.32 -8.18 -6.66
N THR A 184 -7.09 -7.15 -7.05
CA THR A 184 -7.96 -7.10 -8.22
C THR A 184 -7.40 -6.18 -9.31
N ALA A 185 -6.08 -6.00 -9.38
CA ALA A 185 -5.43 -5.05 -10.30
C ALA A 185 -5.82 -5.26 -11.78
N GLY A 186 -6.13 -6.50 -12.18
CA GLY A 186 -6.69 -6.80 -13.50
C GLY A 186 -8.02 -6.08 -13.79
N ALA A 187 -8.94 -6.04 -12.81
CA ALA A 187 -10.22 -5.34 -12.94
C ALA A 187 -10.02 -3.81 -12.94
N TRP A 188 -9.13 -3.29 -12.10
CA TRP A 188 -8.76 -1.87 -12.13
C TRP A 188 -8.19 -1.49 -13.51
N ALA A 189 -7.25 -2.26 -14.03
CA ALA A 189 -6.60 -1.98 -15.31
C ALA A 189 -7.58 -1.94 -16.48
N GLU A 190 -8.61 -2.76 -16.43
CA GLU A 190 -9.68 -2.76 -17.43
C GLU A 190 -10.55 -1.51 -17.35
N VAL A 191 -11.02 -1.16 -16.15
CA VAL A 191 -11.89 0.02 -15.92
C VAL A 191 -11.21 1.32 -16.31
N PHE A 192 -9.91 1.42 -16.09
CA PHE A 192 -9.10 2.62 -16.38
C PHE A 192 -8.32 2.53 -17.69
N ASP A 193 -8.53 1.48 -18.48
CA ASP A 193 -7.84 1.24 -19.76
C ASP A 193 -6.31 1.42 -19.68
N CYS A 194 -5.69 0.81 -18.68
CA CYS A 194 -4.25 0.91 -18.45
C CYS A 194 -3.56 -0.47 -18.40
N LYS A 195 -2.24 -0.46 -18.18
CA LYS A 195 -1.42 -1.66 -17.99
C LYS A 195 -1.07 -1.83 -16.52
N VAL A 196 -0.92 -3.09 -16.10
CA VAL A 196 -0.38 -3.47 -14.79
C VAL A 196 1.03 -3.97 -14.97
N TYR A 197 1.97 -3.43 -14.22
CA TYR A 197 3.37 -3.79 -14.22
C TYR A 197 3.72 -4.49 -12.92
N THR A 198 4.22 -5.72 -13.03
CA THR A 198 4.75 -6.53 -11.92
C THR A 198 6.10 -7.12 -12.34
N SER A 199 6.99 -7.36 -11.38
CA SER A 199 8.27 -7.99 -11.68
C SER A 199 8.09 -9.40 -12.25
N ALA A 200 8.86 -9.74 -13.29
CA ALA A 200 8.90 -11.09 -13.85
C ALA A 200 9.43 -12.12 -12.85
N LEU A 201 10.22 -11.70 -11.85
CA LEU A 201 10.70 -12.56 -10.77
C LEU A 201 9.55 -13.13 -9.92
N ASP A 202 8.45 -12.37 -9.84
CA ASP A 202 7.29 -12.72 -9.03
C ASP A 202 6.15 -13.34 -9.85
N ALA A 203 6.41 -13.74 -11.11
CA ALA A 203 5.39 -14.18 -12.06
C ALA A 203 4.58 -15.39 -11.58
N HIS A 204 5.18 -16.29 -10.80
CA HIS A 204 4.50 -17.51 -10.35
C HIS A 204 3.46 -17.26 -9.25
N TRP A 205 3.52 -16.13 -8.55
CA TRP A 205 2.49 -15.73 -7.59
C TRP A 205 1.28 -15.06 -8.27
N LEU A 206 1.36 -14.70 -9.55
CA LEU A 206 0.25 -14.05 -10.26
C LEU A 206 -0.90 -15.03 -10.53
N GLN A 207 -1.99 -14.89 -9.76
CA GLN A 207 -3.16 -15.80 -9.84
C GLN A 207 -4.18 -15.42 -10.94
N ARG A 208 -4.21 -14.14 -11.34
CA ARG A 208 -5.02 -13.65 -12.46
C ARG A 208 -4.15 -12.87 -13.43
N ARG A 209 -3.83 -13.48 -14.56
CA ARG A 209 -3.16 -12.80 -15.68
C ARG A 209 -4.21 -12.32 -16.67
N THR A 210 -4.10 -11.05 -17.08
CA THR A 210 -4.95 -10.44 -18.11
C THR A 210 -4.08 -9.95 -19.27
N PRO A 211 -4.63 -9.65 -20.47
CA PRO A 211 -3.86 -9.03 -21.57
C PRO A 211 -3.27 -7.64 -21.23
N ARG A 212 -3.68 -7.07 -20.10
CA ARG A 212 -3.17 -5.80 -19.56
C ARG A 212 -1.98 -5.97 -18.61
N HIS A 213 -1.67 -7.19 -18.17
CA HIS A 213 -0.51 -7.45 -17.33
C HIS A 213 0.77 -7.54 -18.16
N VAL A 214 1.77 -6.79 -17.72
CA VAL A 214 3.15 -6.80 -18.23
C VAL A 214 4.06 -7.29 -17.11
N LEU A 215 4.76 -8.39 -17.37
CA LEU A 215 5.83 -8.89 -16.52
C LEU A 215 7.11 -8.24 -17.02
N PHE A 216 7.66 -7.28 -16.26
CA PHE A 216 8.90 -6.61 -16.66
C PHE A 216 10.11 -7.31 -16.04
N SER A 217 11.21 -7.38 -16.79
CA SER A 217 12.51 -7.80 -16.26
C SER A 217 13.31 -6.60 -15.76
N GLU A 218 13.22 -5.48 -16.47
CA GLU A 218 13.89 -4.23 -16.12
C GLU A 218 12.89 -3.08 -15.89
N PRO A 219 13.12 -2.20 -14.89
CA PRO A 219 12.24 -1.05 -14.63
C PRO A 219 11.96 -0.18 -15.86
N GLN A 220 12.92 -0.05 -16.79
CA GLN A 220 12.81 0.76 -18.00
C GLN A 220 11.82 0.20 -19.04
N GLU A 221 11.28 -1.00 -18.84
CA GLU A 221 10.13 -1.50 -19.62
C GLU A 221 8.82 -0.79 -19.24
N ILE A 222 8.77 -0.16 -18.06
CA ILE A 222 7.66 0.69 -17.64
C ILE A 222 7.82 2.05 -18.35
N PRO A 223 6.88 2.48 -19.22
CA PRO A 223 7.04 3.70 -20.02
C PRO A 223 7.36 4.95 -19.19
N LEU A 224 6.72 5.12 -18.04
CA LEU A 224 6.92 6.26 -17.14
C LEU A 224 8.29 6.25 -16.46
N ALA A 225 8.84 5.06 -16.19
CA ALA A 225 10.21 4.95 -15.67
C ALA A 225 11.24 5.25 -16.77
N ARG A 226 11.00 4.77 -17.99
CA ARG A 226 11.87 5.00 -19.14
C ARG A 226 11.98 6.48 -19.52
N THR A 227 10.90 7.23 -19.39
CA THR A 227 10.89 8.67 -19.67
C THR A 227 11.43 9.51 -18.52
N GLY A 228 11.67 8.90 -17.35
CA GLY A 228 12.12 9.60 -16.14
C GLY A 228 11.00 10.36 -15.43
N ALA A 229 9.73 10.07 -15.72
CA ALA A 229 8.60 10.64 -14.99
C ALA A 229 8.52 10.14 -13.54
N LEU A 230 9.14 8.99 -13.24
CA LEU A 230 9.32 8.38 -11.92
C LEU A 230 10.49 7.40 -11.99
N ASP A 231 10.97 6.94 -10.84
CA ASP A 231 11.93 5.84 -10.75
C ASP A 231 11.29 4.61 -10.12
N VAL A 232 11.69 3.42 -10.54
CA VAL A 232 11.33 2.13 -9.92
C VAL A 232 12.61 1.35 -9.69
N ALA A 233 12.77 0.80 -8.49
CA ALA A 233 13.89 -0.08 -8.17
C ALA A 233 13.38 -1.46 -7.75
N VAL A 234 13.99 -2.51 -8.32
CA VAL A 234 13.80 -3.90 -7.87
C VAL A 234 14.76 -4.14 -6.72
N CYS A 235 14.24 -4.12 -5.49
CA CYS A 235 15.04 -4.28 -4.28
C CYS A 235 15.19 -5.75 -3.87
N GLY A 236 14.23 -6.59 -4.24
CA GLY A 236 14.14 -7.95 -3.72
C GLY A 236 13.93 -7.98 -2.21
N GLY A 237 14.36 -9.08 -1.57
CA GLY A 237 14.24 -9.25 -0.12
C GLY A 237 12.92 -9.93 0.26
N HIS A 238 11.86 -9.15 0.50
CA HIS A 238 10.56 -9.68 0.95
C HIS A 238 10.04 -10.72 -0.06
N PHE A 239 9.91 -10.33 -1.33
CA PHE A 239 9.86 -11.22 -2.49
C PHE A 239 11.06 -10.95 -3.41
N PRO A 240 11.46 -11.90 -4.26
CA PRO A 240 12.54 -11.69 -5.23
C PRO A 240 12.33 -10.46 -6.12
N GLY A 241 11.09 -10.20 -6.55
CA GLY A 241 10.72 -9.07 -7.38
C GLY A 241 10.20 -7.84 -6.62
N SER A 242 10.34 -7.78 -5.29
CA SER A 242 9.83 -6.65 -4.50
C SER A 242 10.41 -5.31 -4.95
N LEU A 243 9.52 -4.32 -5.09
CA LEU A 243 9.84 -3.01 -5.64
C LEU A 243 9.71 -1.89 -4.62
N VAL A 244 10.36 -0.76 -4.94
CA VAL A 244 9.97 0.57 -4.47
C VAL A 244 9.81 1.51 -5.67
N LEU A 245 9.03 2.58 -5.49
CA LEU A 245 8.86 3.64 -6.47
C LEU A 245 9.33 4.97 -5.88
N CYS A 246 10.03 5.79 -6.65
CA CYS A 246 10.39 7.15 -6.26
C CYS A 246 9.79 8.18 -7.21
N HIS A 247 9.17 9.21 -6.65
CA HIS A 247 8.66 10.34 -7.43
C HIS A 247 8.71 11.62 -6.60
N ALA A 248 9.22 12.70 -7.19
CA ALA A 248 9.29 14.03 -6.59
C ALA A 248 9.84 14.01 -5.14
N HIS A 249 10.97 13.32 -4.93
CA HIS A 249 11.62 13.16 -3.62
C HIS A 249 10.83 12.39 -2.55
N ARG A 250 9.84 11.59 -2.93
CA ARG A 250 9.16 10.65 -2.04
C ARG A 250 9.42 9.21 -2.48
N LEU A 251 9.79 8.37 -1.52
CA LEU A 251 9.89 6.93 -1.72
C LEU A 251 8.58 6.27 -1.30
N TYR A 252 7.98 5.50 -2.18
CA TYR A 252 6.77 4.72 -1.92
C TYR A 252 7.21 3.28 -1.67
N THR A 253 6.91 2.78 -0.49
CA THR A 253 7.38 1.48 -0.01
C THR A 253 6.22 0.61 0.48
N ALA A 254 6.50 -0.69 0.56
CA ALA A 254 5.68 -1.68 1.23
C ALA A 254 6.60 -2.58 2.07
N ASP A 255 6.28 -3.85 2.21
CA ASP A 255 6.97 -4.81 3.07
C ASP A 255 8.51 -4.87 2.90
N THR A 256 9.06 -4.59 1.71
CA THR A 256 10.52 -4.60 1.50
C THR A 256 11.26 -3.52 2.32
N ILE A 257 10.62 -2.36 2.56
CA ILE A 257 11.11 -1.29 3.44
C ILE A 257 9.89 -0.79 4.23
N GLN A 258 9.55 -1.50 5.29
CA GLN A 258 8.36 -1.21 6.08
C GLN A 258 8.65 -0.15 7.14
N VAL A 259 7.85 0.92 7.16
CA VAL A 259 7.86 1.87 8.27
C VAL A 259 7.31 1.19 9.52
N VAL A 260 8.04 1.27 10.62
CA VAL A 260 7.62 0.73 11.92
C VAL A 260 7.79 1.79 13.01
N PRO A 261 6.89 1.83 14.02
CA PRO A 261 7.14 2.58 15.24
C PRO A 261 8.43 2.08 15.91
N SER A 262 9.22 2.99 16.46
CA SER A 262 10.49 2.64 17.10
C SER A 262 10.88 3.68 18.12
N GLY A 263 11.36 3.30 19.31
CA GLY A 263 11.96 4.24 20.26
C GLY A 263 13.35 4.75 19.86
N LEU A 264 13.91 4.26 18.74
CA LEU A 264 15.25 4.60 18.24
C LEU A 264 15.15 5.66 17.14
N ASN A 265 15.06 6.94 17.52
CA ASN A 265 15.42 8.11 16.69
C ASN A 265 15.64 9.33 17.62
N PRO A 266 16.38 10.39 17.23
CA PRO A 266 17.22 11.20 18.12
C PRO A 266 16.51 11.68 19.40
N PRO A 267 17.25 11.84 20.52
CA PRO A 267 16.67 12.19 21.81
C PRO A 267 15.75 13.39 21.65
N ALA A 268 14.53 13.25 22.16
CA ALA A 268 13.60 14.37 22.22
C ALA A 268 14.32 15.57 22.89
N PRO A 269 14.15 16.80 22.38
CA PRO A 269 14.77 17.97 23.03
C PRO A 269 14.41 17.98 24.52
N LYS A 270 15.37 18.33 25.39
CA LYS A 270 15.16 18.34 26.84
C LYS A 270 13.85 19.06 27.18
N GLY A 271 12.94 18.36 27.86
CA GLY A 271 11.63 18.89 28.29
C GLY A 271 10.42 18.46 27.46
N HIS A 272 10.56 17.57 26.46
CA HIS A 272 9.41 17.09 25.67
C HIS A 272 8.86 15.75 26.17
N ALA A 273 7.54 15.67 26.38
CA ALA A 273 6.79 14.43 26.68
C ALA A 273 6.39 13.65 25.40
N SER A 274 7.27 13.60 24.39
CA SER A 274 7.08 13.11 23.00
C SER A 274 6.40 14.10 22.04
N GLN A 275 7.14 14.57 21.03
CA GLN A 275 6.64 15.19 19.78
C GLN A 275 7.66 15.06 18.63
N ARG A 276 8.25 13.89 18.46
CA ARG A 276 8.80 13.45 17.17
C ARG A 276 8.26 12.05 16.95
N GLU A 277 7.66 11.80 15.78
CA GLU A 277 7.28 10.45 15.37
C GLU A 277 8.55 9.60 15.37
N THR A 278 8.70 8.76 16.38
CA THR A 278 9.84 7.89 16.53
C THR A 278 9.58 6.68 15.63
N VAL A 279 10.12 6.75 14.41
CA VAL A 279 9.90 5.76 13.33
C VAL A 279 11.24 5.16 12.90
N SER A 280 11.25 3.87 12.61
CA SER A 280 12.36 3.12 12.03
C SER A 280 11.87 2.35 10.81
N PHE A 281 12.77 1.64 10.14
CA PHE A 281 12.42 0.72 9.08
C PHE A 281 12.75 -0.72 9.46
N ALA A 282 11.84 -1.64 9.17
CA ALA A 282 12.04 -3.07 9.31
C ALA A 282 12.20 -3.71 7.93
N PHE A 283 12.98 -4.79 7.87
CA PHE A 283 13.32 -5.52 6.64
C PHE A 283 13.04 -7.01 6.88
N MET A 284 11.83 -7.45 6.56
CA MET A 284 11.35 -8.78 6.94
C MET A 284 11.13 -9.67 5.72
N TRP A 285 11.53 -10.92 5.84
CA TRP A 285 11.13 -11.95 4.88
C TRP A 285 9.65 -12.27 5.06
N SER A 286 9.18 -12.39 6.31
CA SER A 286 7.77 -12.59 6.64
C SER A 286 7.37 -11.71 7.82
N TYR A 287 6.47 -10.74 7.59
CA TYR A 287 5.90 -9.92 8.66
C TYR A 287 5.00 -10.72 9.60
N PRO A 288 4.05 -11.55 9.11
CA PRO A 288 3.15 -12.29 9.99
C PRO A 288 3.87 -13.26 10.94
N ASN A 289 4.99 -13.82 10.49
CA ASN A 289 5.81 -14.73 11.30
C ASN A 289 7.00 -14.04 11.98
N MET A 290 7.17 -12.73 11.79
CA MET A 290 8.30 -11.94 12.31
C MET A 290 9.69 -12.53 11.97
N ILE A 291 9.83 -13.05 10.75
CA ILE A 291 11.10 -13.61 10.25
C ILE A 291 11.88 -12.50 9.52
N PRO A 292 13.07 -12.09 10.02
CA PRO A 292 13.86 -11.04 9.39
C PRO A 292 14.51 -11.51 8.09
N LEU A 293 14.86 -10.56 7.22
CA LEU A 293 15.79 -10.82 6.13
C LEU A 293 17.19 -11.06 6.67
N GLY A 294 18.02 -11.82 5.94
CA GLY A 294 19.45 -11.89 6.21
C GLY A 294 20.15 -10.57 5.86
N TRP A 295 21.27 -10.26 6.54
CA TRP A 295 21.97 -8.97 6.41
C TRP A 295 22.37 -8.63 4.96
N ARG A 296 22.72 -9.64 4.14
CA ARG A 296 23.05 -9.44 2.71
C ARG A 296 21.87 -8.89 1.93
N ALA A 297 20.67 -9.43 2.14
CA ALA A 297 19.46 -8.95 1.49
C ALA A 297 19.12 -7.51 1.94
N VAL A 298 19.31 -7.18 3.22
CA VAL A 298 19.11 -5.80 3.72
C VAL A 298 20.07 -4.82 3.04
N ARG A 299 21.34 -5.21 2.88
CA ARG A 299 22.31 -4.41 2.12
C ARG A 299 21.95 -4.27 0.66
N ASP A 300 21.50 -5.33 0.02
CA ASP A 300 21.14 -5.30 -1.40
C ASP A 300 19.92 -4.39 -1.62
N ILE A 301 18.96 -4.38 -0.69
CA ILE A 301 17.86 -3.39 -0.65
C ILE A 301 18.41 -1.96 -0.54
N TRP A 302 19.36 -1.69 0.36
CA TRP A 302 19.98 -0.36 0.48
C TRP A 302 20.63 0.07 -0.84
N LYS A 303 21.47 -0.79 -1.44
CA LYS A 303 22.16 -0.51 -2.70
C LYS A 303 21.17 -0.21 -3.85
N ALA A 304 20.04 -0.91 -3.88
CA ALA A 304 19.00 -0.69 -4.89
C ALA A 304 18.39 0.72 -4.82
N VAL A 305 18.37 1.36 -3.64
CA VAL A 305 17.74 2.69 -3.44
C VAL A 305 18.74 3.82 -3.19
N GLU A 306 20.03 3.51 -3.05
CA GLU A 306 21.09 4.44 -2.68
C GLU A 306 21.24 5.61 -3.66
N HIS A 307 21.07 5.35 -4.95
CA HIS A 307 21.19 6.36 -6.01
C HIS A 307 19.93 7.22 -6.20
N LEU A 308 18.80 6.84 -5.57
CA LEU A 308 17.55 7.58 -5.68
C LEU A 308 17.56 8.78 -4.73
N GLU A 309 16.99 9.90 -5.16
CA GLU A 309 16.96 11.14 -4.38
C GLU A 309 15.59 11.38 -3.72
N TRP A 310 15.51 11.14 -2.41
CA TRP A 310 14.24 11.21 -1.66
C TRP A 310 14.43 11.64 -0.20
N ARG A 311 13.37 12.24 0.35
CA ARG A 311 13.34 12.83 1.69
C ARG A 311 12.19 12.30 2.54
N ASP A 312 11.07 11.97 1.90
CA ASP A 312 9.89 11.42 2.58
C ASP A 312 9.68 9.97 2.17
N VAL A 313 9.00 9.20 3.02
CA VAL A 313 8.59 7.82 2.74
C VAL A 313 7.11 7.65 2.96
N HIS A 314 6.43 7.00 2.02
CA HIS A 314 5.02 6.64 2.12
C HIS A 314 4.87 5.12 2.10
N GLY A 315 4.46 4.53 3.22
CA GLY A 315 4.30 3.08 3.36
C GLY A 315 2.96 2.54 2.82
N GLY A 316 2.83 1.22 2.79
CA GLY A 316 1.64 0.51 2.29
C GLY A 316 0.40 0.57 3.20
N PHE A 317 0.48 1.21 4.37
CA PHE A 317 -0.63 1.30 5.33
C PHE A 317 -0.83 2.73 5.83
N ALA A 318 -2.06 3.07 6.23
CA ALA A 318 -2.37 4.38 6.79
C ALA A 318 -1.60 4.61 8.10
N GLY A 319 -1.07 5.83 8.29
CA GLY A 319 -0.27 6.20 9.45
C GLY A 319 1.18 5.74 9.40
N LEU A 320 1.60 5.04 8.34
CA LEU A 320 2.98 4.58 8.12
C LEU A 320 3.69 5.47 7.10
N ASP A 321 3.73 6.77 7.38
CA ASP A 321 4.39 7.80 6.58
C ASP A 321 5.56 8.41 7.37
N VAL A 322 6.62 8.84 6.69
CA VAL A 322 7.79 9.48 7.29
C VAL A 322 8.13 10.76 6.54
N TYR A 323 8.17 11.89 7.24
CA TYR A 323 8.49 13.19 6.65
C TYR A 323 9.88 13.67 7.07
N GLY A 324 10.71 13.99 6.07
CA GLY A 324 12.07 14.49 6.22
C GLY A 324 13.08 13.44 6.69
N GLU A 325 14.32 13.58 6.19
CA GLU A 325 15.45 12.69 6.50
C GLU A 325 15.19 11.20 6.21
N GLY A 326 14.22 10.86 5.34
CA GLY A 326 13.85 9.49 5.02
C GLY A 326 15.05 8.65 4.61
N LYS A 327 15.88 9.14 3.68
CA LYS A 327 17.07 8.44 3.17
C LYS A 327 18.05 8.09 4.28
N LYS A 328 18.33 9.07 5.15
CA LYS A 328 19.15 8.87 6.34
C LYS A 328 18.53 7.86 7.31
N ARG A 329 17.22 7.93 7.55
CA ARG A 329 16.54 7.03 8.50
C ARG A 329 16.49 5.58 8.00
N VAL A 330 16.28 5.34 6.70
CA VAL A 330 16.39 3.98 6.12
C VAL A 330 17.82 3.47 6.21
N TYR A 331 18.81 4.30 5.86
CA TYR A 331 20.22 3.96 6.01
C TYR A 331 20.55 3.54 7.45
N ASP A 332 20.23 4.38 8.42
CA ASP A 332 20.48 4.11 9.85
C ASP A 332 19.76 2.83 10.31
N SER A 333 18.52 2.60 9.85
CA SER A 333 17.77 1.38 10.16
C SER A 333 18.42 0.13 9.57
N ALA A 334 18.87 0.20 8.32
CA ALA A 334 19.58 -0.90 7.65
C ALA A 334 20.86 -1.26 8.41
N ARG A 335 21.65 -0.25 8.83
CA ARG A 335 22.86 -0.45 9.64
C ARG A 335 22.56 -1.13 10.97
N ILE A 336 21.52 -0.67 11.68
CA ILE A 336 21.10 -1.30 12.94
C ILE A 336 20.76 -2.78 12.71
N VAL A 337 19.98 -3.09 11.68
CA VAL A 337 19.56 -4.47 11.39
C VAL A 337 20.76 -5.33 11.00
N ILE A 338 21.62 -4.88 10.08
CA ILE A 338 22.82 -5.60 9.65
C ILE A 338 23.73 -5.92 10.83
N LYS A 339 23.96 -4.93 11.71
CA LYS A 339 24.75 -5.11 12.94
C LYS A 339 24.16 -6.17 13.87
N ARG A 340 22.84 -6.23 14.01
CA ARG A 340 22.17 -7.23 14.87
C ARG A 340 22.11 -8.62 14.27
N LEU A 341 22.21 -8.73 12.96
CA LEU A 341 22.22 -10.01 12.24
C LEU A 341 23.63 -10.58 12.02
N GLY A 342 24.66 -9.96 12.59
CA GLY A 342 26.04 -10.47 12.56
C GLY A 342 26.78 -10.23 11.24
N GLY A 343 26.43 -9.19 10.48
CA GLY A 343 27.17 -8.77 9.30
C GLY A 343 28.46 -8.01 9.65
N GLU A 344 29.36 -8.61 10.45
CA GLU A 344 30.56 -7.95 11.00
C GLU A 344 31.55 -7.48 9.92
N ASP A 345 31.52 -8.07 8.72
CA ASP A 345 32.40 -7.72 7.59
C ASP A 345 31.76 -6.75 6.56
N ASP A 346 30.55 -6.23 6.83
CA ASP A 346 29.87 -5.37 5.86
C ASP A 346 30.25 -3.89 5.98
N ALA A 347 30.36 -3.16 4.87
CA ALA A 347 30.67 -1.73 4.92
C ALA A 347 29.58 -0.88 5.60
N LEU A 348 28.34 -1.38 5.71
CA LEU A 348 27.28 -0.74 6.51
C LEU A 348 27.44 -0.99 8.02
N TYR A 349 28.36 -1.87 8.43
CA TYR A 349 28.63 -2.17 9.83
C TYR A 349 29.34 -1.02 10.56
N ASP A 350 30.33 -0.39 9.92
CA ASP A 350 31.12 0.74 10.43
C ASP A 350 30.33 2.06 10.47
#